data_AF-A0A3T0N4W1-F1
#
_entry.id   AF-A0A3T0N4W1-F1
#
_cell.length_a   1.000
_cell.length_b   1.000
_cell.length_c   1.000
_cell.angle_alpha   90.00
_cell.angle_beta   90.00
_cell.angle_gamma   90.00
#
_symmetry.space_group_name_H-M   'P 1'
#
loop_
_entity.id
_entity.type
_entity.pdbx_description
1 polymer ?
#
loop_
_entity_poly.entity_id
_entity_poly.type
_entity_poly.pdbx_seq_one_letter_code
_entity_poly.pdbx_strand_id
1 'polypeptide(L)'
;MEFLADPIYRAKYNGVMEEIHEVRTATERALDQIADQLAGTLTKIQQMQDAAAHLPDGTRVFRDENSVVRLADGSEVEGYLADTIQWTGLEPSFEDYTQKISERDDLLATQIEVQIYETDVLGAALDKLTDPDDPPTLNELDQILDNSNNAMPDAVRRHMADVSGEIGPRTSLDSSMIPQLGNT
;
A
#
# COMPACT_ATOMS: atom_id res chain seq x y z
N MET A 1 17.55 29.13 16.96
CA MET A 1 16.35 28.39 17.40
C MET A 1 16.00 28.72 18.85
N GLU A 2 15.34 29.86 19.08
CA GLU A 2 14.92 30.29 20.43
C GLU A 2 13.61 29.60 20.88
N PHE A 3 12.80 29.11 19.91
CA PHE A 3 11.52 28.43 20.17
C PHE A 3 11.63 27.07 20.87
N LEU A 4 12.71 26.30 20.66
CA LEU A 4 12.93 25.01 21.35
C LEU A 4 13.30 25.16 22.83
N ALA A 5 13.59 26.38 23.29
CA ALA A 5 13.78 26.67 24.70
C ALA A 5 12.45 26.73 25.47
N ASP A 6 11.32 26.96 24.76
CA ASP A 6 9.99 26.85 25.33
C ASP A 6 9.61 25.36 25.47
N PRO A 7 9.38 24.87 26.71
CA PRO A 7 9.07 23.46 26.94
C PRO A 7 7.75 23.02 26.30
N ILE A 8 6.76 23.91 26.18
CA ILE A 8 5.45 23.60 25.58
C ILE A 8 5.62 23.41 24.08
N TYR A 9 6.28 24.37 23.42
CA TYR A 9 6.57 24.29 22.00
C TYR A 9 7.37 23.04 21.66
N ARG A 10 8.48 22.80 22.39
CA ARG A 10 9.34 21.64 22.16
C ARG A 10 8.59 20.31 22.32
N ALA A 11 7.73 20.20 23.33
CA ALA A 11 6.94 18.98 23.54
C ALA A 11 5.98 18.74 22.37
N LYS A 12 5.28 19.78 21.91
CA LYS A 12 4.35 19.68 20.77
C LYS A 12 5.09 19.36 19.46
N TYR A 13 6.18 20.07 19.18
CA TYR A 13 7.02 19.83 18.00
C TYR A 13 7.52 18.38 17.94
N ASN A 14 8.06 17.87 19.05
CA ASN A 14 8.53 16.48 19.11
C ASN A 14 7.40 15.47 18.89
N GLY A 15 6.21 15.71 19.47
CA GLY A 15 5.05 14.85 19.25
C GLY A 15 4.59 14.83 17.79
N VAL A 16 4.57 15.99 17.13
CA VAL A 16 4.21 16.10 15.71
C VAL A 16 5.25 15.39 14.83
N MET A 17 6.54 15.56 15.12
CA MET A 17 7.61 14.84 14.42
C MET A 17 7.46 13.32 14.57
N GLU A 18 7.20 12.84 15.78
CA GLU A 18 6.98 11.41 16.05
C GLU A 18 5.77 10.88 15.26
N GLU A 19 4.63 11.58 15.29
CA GLU A 19 3.43 11.19 14.54
C GLU A 19 3.68 11.17 13.01
N ILE A 20 4.36 12.18 12.46
CA ILE A 20 4.73 12.18 11.04
C ILE A 20 5.68 11.01 10.70
N HIS A 21 6.60 10.65 11.60
CA HIS A 21 7.45 9.47 11.41
C HIS A 21 6.66 8.16 11.41
N GLU A 22 5.68 8.01 12.31
CA GLU A 22 4.79 6.86 12.33
C GLU A 22 3.97 6.77 11.05
N VAL A 23 3.39 7.88 10.59
CA VAL A 23 2.63 7.96 9.34
C VAL A 23 3.48 7.58 8.14
N ARG A 24 4.72 8.10 8.03
CA ARG A 24 5.65 7.71 6.97
C ARG A 24 5.96 6.21 6.99
N THR A 25 6.18 5.65 8.17
CA THR A 25 6.41 4.20 8.33
C THR A 25 5.20 3.40 7.86
N ALA A 26 3.98 3.83 8.18
CA ALA A 26 2.75 3.19 7.70
C ALA A 26 2.58 3.35 6.17
N THR A 27 2.95 4.49 5.60
CA THR A 27 2.96 4.74 4.15
C THR A 27 3.92 3.81 3.43
N GLU A 28 5.15 3.66 3.91
CA GLU A 28 6.15 2.74 3.35
C GLU A 28 5.63 1.29 3.38
N ARG A 29 5.06 0.84 4.50
CA ARG A 29 4.44 -0.50 4.61
C ARG A 29 3.28 -0.69 3.65
N ALA A 30 2.45 0.33 3.46
CA ALA A 30 1.35 0.28 2.50
C ALA A 30 1.86 0.10 1.07
N LEU A 31 2.90 0.85 0.68
CA LEU A 31 3.53 0.74 -0.64
C LEU A 31 4.16 -0.64 -0.87
N ASP A 32 4.88 -1.17 0.14
CA ASP A 32 5.47 -2.51 0.08
C ASP A 32 4.38 -3.59 -0.11
N GLN A 33 3.30 -3.53 0.69
CA GLN A 33 2.18 -4.46 0.54
C GLN A 33 1.52 -4.37 -0.85
N ILE A 34 1.30 -3.15 -1.36
CA ILE A 34 0.72 -2.94 -2.69
C ILE A 34 1.65 -3.53 -3.77
N ALA A 35 2.96 -3.33 -3.65
CA ALA A 35 3.94 -3.88 -4.59
C ALA A 35 3.92 -5.42 -4.60
N ASP A 36 3.87 -6.06 -3.44
CA ASP A 36 3.75 -7.52 -3.30
C ASP A 36 2.44 -8.05 -3.91
N GLN A 37 1.33 -7.37 -3.63
CA GLN A 37 0.02 -7.71 -4.20
C GLN A 37 0.02 -7.57 -5.72
N LEU A 38 0.59 -6.49 -6.25
CA LEU A 38 0.69 -6.25 -7.68
C LEU A 38 1.55 -7.31 -8.37
N ALA A 39 2.70 -7.67 -7.79
CA ALA A 39 3.56 -8.73 -8.31
C ALA A 39 2.84 -10.10 -8.33
N GLY A 40 2.10 -10.41 -7.27
CA GLY A 40 1.27 -11.62 -7.19
C GLY A 40 0.15 -11.64 -8.23
N THR A 41 -0.53 -10.51 -8.43
CA THR A 41 -1.62 -10.38 -9.41
C THR A 41 -1.10 -10.45 -10.85
N LEU A 42 0.01 -9.81 -11.17
CA LEU A 42 0.66 -9.90 -12.48
C LEU A 42 1.09 -11.33 -12.80
N THR A 43 1.63 -12.04 -11.81
CA THR A 43 1.99 -13.47 -11.96
C THR A 43 0.76 -14.31 -12.29
N LYS A 44 -0.37 -14.09 -11.61
CA LYS A 44 -1.63 -14.80 -11.88
C LYS A 44 -2.20 -14.48 -13.25
N ILE A 45 -2.17 -13.21 -13.67
CA ILE A 45 -2.59 -12.79 -15.02
C ILE A 45 -1.75 -13.52 -16.07
N GLN A 46 -0.43 -13.56 -15.89
CA GLN A 46 0.47 -14.27 -16.81
C GLN A 46 0.15 -15.77 -16.87
N GLN A 47 -0.05 -16.41 -15.72
CA GLN A 47 -0.46 -17.83 -15.65
C GLN A 47 -1.78 -18.08 -16.36
N MET A 48 -2.78 -17.19 -16.18
CA MET A 48 -4.07 -17.29 -16.88
C MET A 48 -3.90 -17.13 -18.39
N GLN A 49 -3.04 -16.21 -18.82
CA GLN A 49 -2.75 -16.01 -20.24
C GLN A 49 -2.01 -17.20 -20.87
N ASP A 50 -1.12 -17.85 -20.13
CA ASP A 50 -0.39 -19.03 -20.60
C ASP A 50 -1.29 -20.28 -20.62
N ALA A 51 -2.26 -20.36 -19.70
CA ALA A 51 -3.26 -21.42 -19.65
C ALA A 51 -4.47 -21.16 -20.55
N ALA A 52 -4.58 -19.98 -21.18
CA ALA A 52 -5.68 -19.66 -22.08
C ALA A 52 -5.69 -20.59 -23.30
N ALA A 53 -6.87 -20.78 -23.88
CA ALA A 53 -6.94 -21.41 -25.20
C ALA A 53 -6.34 -20.47 -26.25
N HIS A 54 -6.00 -21.04 -27.41
CA HIS A 54 -5.40 -20.29 -28.51
C HIS A 54 -6.13 -20.58 -29.82
N LEU A 55 -6.29 -19.55 -30.65
CA LEU A 55 -6.65 -19.67 -32.05
C LEU A 55 -5.48 -20.22 -32.87
N PRO A 56 -5.71 -20.69 -34.12
CA PRO A 56 -4.65 -21.21 -34.99
C PRO A 56 -3.52 -20.21 -35.29
N ASP A 57 -3.78 -18.91 -35.17
CA ASP A 57 -2.81 -17.83 -35.32
C ASP A 57 -2.00 -17.55 -34.03
N GLY A 58 -2.32 -18.23 -32.93
CA GLY A 58 -1.73 -18.04 -31.61
C GLY A 58 -2.41 -16.96 -30.76
N THR A 59 -3.52 -16.39 -31.21
CA THR A 59 -4.27 -15.40 -30.41
C THR A 59 -4.95 -16.08 -29.22
N ARG A 60 -4.77 -15.52 -28.02
CA ARG A 60 -5.36 -16.03 -26.78
C ARG A 60 -6.85 -15.75 -26.71
N VAL A 61 -7.60 -16.75 -26.27
CA VAL A 61 -9.06 -16.69 -26.14
C VAL A 61 -9.51 -17.30 -24.81
N PHE A 62 -10.62 -16.76 -24.31
CA PHE A 62 -11.25 -17.19 -23.07
C PHE A 62 -12.70 -17.55 -23.37
N ARG A 63 -13.27 -18.47 -22.59
CA ARG A 63 -14.70 -18.76 -22.66
C ARG A 63 -15.39 -18.11 -21.49
N ASP A 64 -16.49 -17.40 -21.77
CA ASP A 64 -17.31 -16.75 -20.77
C ASP A 64 -18.35 -17.70 -20.15
N GLU A 65 -19.09 -17.25 -19.15
CA GLU A 65 -20.11 -18.07 -18.45
C GLU A 65 -21.24 -18.57 -19.39
N ASN A 66 -21.48 -17.87 -20.50
CA ASN A 66 -22.49 -18.19 -21.50
C ASN A 66 -21.94 -19.06 -22.64
N SER A 67 -20.72 -19.59 -22.46
CA SER A 67 -19.99 -20.36 -23.47
C SER A 67 -19.62 -19.57 -24.73
N VAL A 68 -19.65 -18.23 -24.68
CA VAL A 68 -19.18 -17.38 -25.77
C VAL A 68 -17.66 -17.26 -25.66
N VAL A 69 -16.97 -17.42 -26.80
CA VAL A 69 -15.52 -17.29 -26.87
C VAL A 69 -15.15 -15.83 -27.10
N ARG A 70 -14.29 -15.28 -26.26
CA ARG A 70 -13.87 -13.87 -26.26
C ARG A 70 -12.36 -13.74 -26.36
N LEU A 71 -11.92 -12.67 -27.03
CA LEU A 71 -10.55 -12.18 -26.96
C LEU A 71 -10.28 -11.51 -25.59
N ALA A 72 -9.01 -11.24 -25.30
CA ALA A 72 -8.60 -10.57 -24.07
C ALA A 72 -9.18 -9.15 -23.91
N ASP A 73 -9.57 -8.49 -25.01
CA ASP A 73 -10.23 -7.18 -25.02
C ASP A 73 -11.75 -7.26 -24.84
N GLY A 74 -12.31 -8.47 -24.74
CA GLY A 74 -13.74 -8.75 -24.57
C GLY A 74 -14.54 -8.86 -25.86
N SER A 75 -13.93 -8.63 -27.02
CA SER A 75 -14.60 -8.85 -28.31
C SER A 75 -14.88 -10.33 -28.53
N GLU A 76 -16.00 -10.62 -29.17
CA GLU A 76 -16.44 -11.99 -29.48
C GLU A 76 -15.65 -12.55 -30.66
N VAL A 77 -15.22 -13.81 -30.52
CA VAL A 77 -14.58 -14.56 -31.60
C VAL A 77 -15.65 -15.14 -32.51
N GLU A 78 -15.49 -14.97 -33.82
CA GLU A 78 -16.42 -15.50 -34.82
C GLU A 78 -16.58 -17.03 -34.66
N GLY A 79 -17.83 -17.53 -34.71
CA GLY A 79 -18.13 -18.91 -34.36
C GLY A 79 -17.32 -19.97 -35.11
N TYR A 80 -17.05 -19.78 -36.41
CA TYR A 80 -16.24 -20.73 -37.18
C TYR A 80 -14.78 -20.78 -36.74
N LEU A 81 -14.23 -19.70 -36.16
CA LEU A 81 -12.91 -19.71 -35.53
C LEU A 81 -12.97 -20.37 -34.16
N ALA A 82 -14.02 -20.08 -33.39
CA ALA A 82 -14.24 -20.68 -32.08
C ALA A 82 -14.31 -22.21 -32.14
N ASP A 83 -14.94 -22.76 -33.19
CA ASP A 83 -15.06 -24.20 -33.44
C ASP A 83 -13.71 -24.89 -33.69
N THR A 84 -12.65 -24.15 -34.03
CA THR A 84 -11.30 -24.70 -34.26
C THR A 84 -10.51 -24.91 -32.97
N ILE A 85 -10.98 -24.33 -31.86
CA ILE A 85 -10.25 -24.29 -30.60
C ILE A 85 -10.36 -25.64 -29.89
N GLN A 86 -9.22 -26.16 -29.43
CA GLN A 86 -9.17 -27.33 -28.57
C GLN A 86 -9.15 -26.91 -27.10
N TRP A 87 -10.22 -27.23 -26.39
CA TRP A 87 -10.34 -26.97 -24.96
C TRP A 87 -9.93 -28.19 -24.15
N THR A 88 -9.05 -27.99 -23.18
CA THR A 88 -8.61 -29.01 -22.22
C THR A 88 -9.51 -29.07 -20.99
N GLY A 89 -10.27 -28.01 -20.73
CA GLY A 89 -11.13 -27.84 -19.56
C GLY A 89 -10.39 -27.25 -18.35
N LEU A 90 -9.13 -26.86 -18.51
CA LEU A 90 -8.30 -26.23 -17.48
C LEU A 90 -8.09 -24.73 -17.74
N GLU A 91 -8.61 -24.21 -18.85
CA GLU A 91 -8.49 -22.82 -19.22
C GLU A 91 -9.27 -21.92 -18.23
N PRO A 92 -8.74 -20.74 -17.87
CA PRO A 92 -9.48 -19.76 -17.08
C PRO A 92 -10.69 -19.22 -17.85
N SER A 93 -11.72 -18.81 -17.11
CA SER A 93 -12.86 -18.09 -17.68
C SER A 93 -12.48 -16.66 -18.07
N PHE A 94 -13.29 -16.04 -18.92
CA PHE A 94 -13.12 -14.63 -19.26
C PHE A 94 -13.36 -13.72 -18.04
N GLU A 95 -14.31 -14.08 -17.20
CA GLU A 95 -14.67 -13.37 -15.96
C GLU A 95 -13.51 -13.41 -14.96
N ASP A 96 -12.88 -14.57 -14.75
CA ASP A 96 -11.71 -14.69 -13.86
C ASP A 96 -10.54 -13.81 -14.36
N TYR A 97 -10.31 -13.83 -15.68
CA TYR A 97 -9.26 -13.03 -16.29
C TYR A 97 -9.51 -11.53 -16.12
N THR A 98 -10.71 -11.07 -16.47
CA THR A 98 -11.07 -9.65 -16.37
C THR A 98 -11.13 -9.16 -14.94
N GLN A 99 -11.58 -10.00 -13.99
CA GLN A 99 -11.51 -9.69 -12.56
C GLN A 99 -10.06 -9.44 -12.11
N LYS A 100 -9.10 -10.26 -12.55
CA LYS A 100 -7.69 -10.06 -12.21
C LYS A 100 -7.09 -8.81 -12.86
N ILE A 101 -7.52 -8.48 -14.08
CA ILE A 101 -7.15 -7.23 -14.73
C ILE A 101 -7.68 -6.02 -13.95
N SER A 102 -8.94 -6.06 -13.49
CA SER A 102 -9.52 -5.02 -12.64
C SER A 102 -8.75 -4.88 -11.32
N GLU A 103 -8.43 -6.00 -10.66
CA GLU A 103 -7.65 -5.99 -9.42
C GLU A 103 -6.27 -5.35 -9.58
N ARG A 104 -5.58 -5.61 -10.71
CA ARG A 104 -4.32 -4.93 -11.05
C ARG A 104 -4.51 -3.42 -11.17
N ASP A 105 -5.56 -2.99 -11.87
CA ASP A 105 -5.81 -1.58 -12.14
C ASP A 105 -6.18 -0.83 -10.84
N ASP A 106 -6.96 -1.45 -9.96
CA ASP A 106 -7.29 -0.93 -8.64
C ASP A 106 -6.04 -0.79 -7.76
N LEU A 107 -5.13 -1.78 -7.79
CA LEU A 107 -3.86 -1.73 -7.07
C LEU A 107 -2.95 -0.61 -7.59
N LEU A 108 -2.87 -0.42 -8.90
CA LEU A 108 -2.10 0.68 -9.51
C LEU A 108 -2.67 2.05 -9.14
N ALA A 109 -4.00 2.20 -9.17
CA ALA A 109 -4.65 3.43 -8.74
C ALA A 109 -4.36 3.73 -7.25
N THR A 110 -4.45 2.71 -6.39
CA THR A 110 -4.12 2.83 -4.96
C THR A 110 -2.65 3.19 -4.75
N GLN A 111 -1.73 2.59 -5.51
CA GLN A 111 -0.29 2.92 -5.44
C GLN A 111 -0.05 4.40 -5.73
N ILE A 112 -0.65 4.92 -6.79
CA ILE A 112 -0.52 6.33 -7.19
C ILE A 112 -1.06 7.25 -6.10
N GLU A 113 -2.22 6.94 -5.52
CA GLU A 113 -2.80 7.72 -4.42
C GLU A 113 -1.84 7.80 -3.22
N VAL A 114 -1.24 6.67 -2.83
CA VAL A 114 -0.30 6.62 -1.70
C VAL A 114 1.00 7.38 -2.01
N GLN A 115 1.50 7.33 -3.25
CA GLN A 115 2.69 8.09 -3.68
C GLN A 115 2.44 9.60 -3.69
N ILE A 116 1.26 10.03 -4.14
CA ILE A 116 0.84 11.44 -4.08
C ILE A 116 0.79 11.89 -2.62
N TYR A 117 0.18 11.10 -1.73
CA TYR A 117 0.15 11.41 -0.31
C TYR A 117 1.56 11.53 0.31
N GLU A 118 2.44 10.57 0.03
CA GLU A 118 3.84 10.60 0.50
C GLU A 118 4.57 11.88 0.06
N THR A 119 4.42 12.25 -1.21
CA THR A 119 5.16 13.38 -1.79
C THR A 119 4.54 14.72 -1.39
N ASP A 120 3.25 14.90 -1.64
CA ASP A 120 2.60 16.21 -1.58
C ASP A 120 2.16 16.57 -0.17
N VAL A 121 1.88 15.57 0.68
CA VAL A 121 1.42 15.81 2.06
C VAL A 121 2.56 15.60 3.05
N LEU A 122 3.17 14.41 3.07
CA LEU A 122 4.22 14.11 4.06
C LEU A 122 5.54 14.80 3.73
N GLY A 123 5.91 14.88 2.45
CA GLY A 123 7.08 15.64 2.00
C GLY A 123 6.98 17.11 2.39
N ALA A 124 5.87 17.77 2.05
CA ALA A 124 5.63 19.17 2.42
C ALA A 124 5.60 19.40 3.94
N ALA A 125 5.02 18.47 4.70
CA ALA A 125 5.03 18.53 6.17
C ALA A 125 6.44 18.44 6.73
N LEU A 126 7.27 17.51 6.23
CA LEU A 126 8.64 17.32 6.69
C LEU A 126 9.52 18.52 6.32
N ASP A 127 9.37 19.05 5.11
CA ASP A 127 10.07 20.26 4.67
C ASP A 127 9.78 21.42 5.64
N LYS A 128 8.50 21.66 5.98
CA LYS A 128 8.12 22.71 6.94
C LYS A 128 8.62 22.43 8.36
N LEU A 129 8.58 21.19 8.83
CA LEU A 129 9.05 20.82 10.17
C LEU A 129 10.56 20.93 10.33
N THR A 130 11.31 20.76 9.24
CA THR A 130 12.78 20.74 9.26
C THR A 130 13.40 22.04 8.78
N ASP A 131 12.60 23.02 8.35
CA ASP A 131 13.07 24.37 7.97
C ASP A 131 13.62 25.13 9.20
N PRO A 132 14.94 25.38 9.26
CA PRO A 132 15.57 26.07 10.39
C PRO A 132 15.34 27.59 10.37
N ASP A 133 15.00 28.14 9.19
CA ASP A 133 14.83 29.58 8.97
C ASP A 133 13.38 30.02 9.18
N ASP A 134 12.41 29.12 8.95
CA ASP A 134 10.98 29.34 9.16
C ASP A 134 10.30 28.22 9.97
N PRO A 135 10.65 28.04 11.26
CA PRO A 135 10.08 26.99 12.09
C PRO A 135 8.57 27.17 12.27
N PRO A 136 7.78 26.09 12.23
CA PRO A 136 6.32 26.19 12.33
C PRO A 136 5.90 26.69 13.72
N THR A 137 4.87 27.49 13.76
CA THR A 137 4.17 27.90 14.99
C THR A 137 3.35 26.76 15.58
N LEU A 138 2.88 26.90 16.83
CA LEU A 138 2.02 25.91 17.48
C LEU A 138 0.75 25.58 16.66
N ASN A 139 0.12 26.59 16.06
CA ASN A 139 -1.06 26.40 15.23
C ASN A 139 -0.72 25.69 13.91
N GLU A 140 0.41 26.02 13.30
CA GLU A 140 0.87 25.32 12.09
C GLU A 140 1.23 23.85 12.37
N LEU A 141 1.75 23.54 13.56
CA LEU A 141 1.96 22.15 13.99
C LEU A 141 0.65 21.36 14.06
N ASP A 142 -0.44 21.97 14.55
CA ASP A 142 -1.77 21.34 14.54
C ASP A 142 -2.28 21.15 13.09
N GLN A 143 -2.12 22.16 12.24
CA GLN A 143 -2.55 22.10 10.84
C GLN A 143 -1.80 21.03 10.04
N ILE A 144 -0.51 20.83 10.31
CA ILE A 144 0.28 19.77 9.69
C ILE A 144 -0.32 18.39 10.01
N LEU A 145 -0.65 18.14 11.28
CA LEU A 145 -1.27 16.88 11.69
C LEU A 145 -2.66 16.70 11.10
N ASP A 146 -3.49 17.74 11.16
CA ASP A 146 -4.84 17.69 10.59
C ASP A 146 -4.79 17.43 9.09
N ASN A 147 -3.90 18.09 8.34
CA ASN A 147 -3.73 17.86 6.91
C ASN A 147 -3.26 16.43 6.62
N SER A 148 -2.25 15.95 7.36
CA SER A 148 -1.75 14.58 7.25
C SER A 148 -2.86 13.55 7.48
N ASN A 149 -3.65 13.70 8.54
CA ASN A 149 -4.70 12.76 8.91
C ASN A 149 -5.92 12.81 7.96
N ASN A 150 -6.30 14.01 7.49
CA ASN A 150 -7.43 14.19 6.59
C ASN A 150 -7.14 13.70 5.17
N ALA A 151 -5.91 13.87 4.70
CA ALA A 151 -5.49 13.41 3.37
C ALA A 151 -5.03 11.95 3.33
N MET A 152 -4.96 11.27 4.49
CA MET A 152 -4.46 9.91 4.61
C MET A 152 -5.29 8.91 3.78
N PRO A 153 -4.69 8.19 2.82
CA PRO A 153 -5.38 7.15 2.07
C PRO A 153 -5.79 5.98 2.96
N ASP A 154 -6.86 5.27 2.58
CA ASP A 154 -7.35 4.09 3.31
C ASP A 154 -6.29 2.99 3.43
N ALA A 155 -5.43 2.86 2.41
CA ALA A 155 -4.31 1.92 2.43
C ALA A 155 -3.31 2.22 3.56
N VAL A 156 -2.94 3.49 3.75
CA VAL A 156 -2.04 3.92 4.83
C VAL A 156 -2.72 3.76 6.19
N ARG A 157 -3.99 4.18 6.31
CA ARG A 157 -4.74 4.13 7.57
C ARG A 157 -4.82 2.71 8.14
N ARG A 158 -4.92 1.69 7.28
CA ARG A 158 -4.92 0.28 7.72
C ARG A 158 -3.62 -0.12 8.43
N HIS A 159 -2.48 0.42 8.03
CA HIS A 159 -1.18 0.13 8.62
C HIS A 159 -0.84 0.99 9.84
N MET A 160 -1.53 2.12 10.04
CA MET A 160 -1.36 2.95 11.24
C MET A 160 -1.64 2.18 12.53
N ALA A 161 -2.67 1.33 12.53
CA ALA A 161 -3.02 0.51 13.70
C ALA A 161 -1.91 -0.48 14.09
N ASP A 162 -1.13 -0.96 13.11
CA ASP A 162 -0.04 -1.90 13.34
C ASP A 162 1.23 -1.18 13.84
N VAL A 163 1.52 0.02 13.32
CA VAL A 163 2.68 0.82 13.74
C VAL A 163 2.54 1.27 15.20
N SER A 164 1.37 1.77 15.60
CA SER A 164 1.14 2.21 16.99
C SER A 164 1.15 1.04 18.00
N GLY A 165 0.97 -0.21 17.54
CA GLY A 165 1.06 -1.41 18.37
C GLY A 165 2.48 -1.94 18.57
N GLU A 166 3.38 -1.73 17.61
CA GLU A 166 4.79 -2.16 17.71
C GLU A 166 5.65 -1.23 18.58
N ILE A 167 5.23 0.03 18.75
CA ILE A 167 5.85 0.98 19.70
C ILE A 167 5.22 0.78 21.10
N GLY A 168 5.21 -0.46 21.58
CA GLY A 168 4.91 -0.79 22.98
C GLY A 168 6.02 -0.30 23.93
N PRO A 169 5.73 -0.11 25.23
CA PRO A 169 6.47 0.79 26.11
C PRO A 169 7.95 0.41 26.16
N ARG A 170 8.83 1.40 25.96
CA ARG A 170 10.26 1.28 26.28
C ARG A 170 10.39 0.68 27.67
N THR A 171 10.84 -0.58 27.69
CA THR A 171 11.45 -1.33 28.78
C THR A 171 11.61 -0.48 30.04
N SER A 172 10.66 -0.63 30.97
CA SER A 172 10.98 -0.41 32.37
C SER A 172 12.13 -1.36 32.68
N LEU A 173 13.31 -0.78 32.90
CA LEU A 173 14.51 -1.49 33.35
C LEU A 173 14.10 -2.50 34.42
N ASP A 174 14.24 -3.78 34.08
CA ASP A 174 14.19 -4.89 35.02
C ASP A 174 15.24 -4.62 36.11
N SER A 175 14.79 -4.00 37.21
CA SER A 175 15.57 -3.76 38.42
C SER A 175 15.56 -4.98 39.35
N SER A 176 15.27 -6.17 38.83
CA SER A 176 15.18 -7.39 39.62
C SER A 176 16.18 -8.47 39.18
N MET A 177 17.45 -8.09 39.00
CA MET A 177 18.56 -9.03 39.16
C MET A 177 19.71 -8.42 39.98
N ILE A 178 19.49 -8.25 41.28
CA ILE A 178 20.59 -8.23 42.25
C ILE A 178 20.78 -9.69 42.70
N PRO A 179 21.86 -10.39 42.32
CA PRO A 179 22.20 -11.65 42.96
C PRO A 179 22.62 -11.35 44.40
N GLN A 180 21.84 -11.84 45.38
CA GLN A 180 22.32 -11.90 46.76
C GLN A 180 23.50 -12.87 46.80
N LEU A 181 24.68 -12.30 46.98
CA LEU A 181 25.89 -13.00 47.38
C LEU A 181 25.63 -13.72 48.69
N GLY A 182 26.03 -15.00 48.73
CA GLY A 182 25.82 -15.89 49.86
C GLY A 182 26.43 -15.37 51.15
N ASN A 183 25.81 -15.80 52.25
CA ASN A 183 26.48 -15.84 53.54
C ASN A 183 26.53 -17.29 54.02
N THR A 184 27.75 -17.65 54.39
CA THR A 184 28.21 -18.85 55.12
C THR A 184 27.52 -19.03 56.46
#